data_AF-A0A238XVB6-F1
#
_entry.id   AF-A0A238XVB6-F1
#
_cell.length_a   1.000
_cell.length_b   1.000
_cell.length_c   1.000
_cell.angle_alpha   90.00
_cell.angle_beta   90.00
_cell.angle_gamma   90.00
#
_symmetry.space_group_name_H-M   'P 1'
#
loop_
_entity.id
_entity.type
_entity.pdbx_description
1 polymer ?
#
loop_
_entity_poly.entity_id
_entity_poly.type
_entity_poly.pdbx_seq_one_letter_code
_entity_poly.pdbx_strand_id
1 'polypeptide(L)'
;MTNAEFHLAIGRIRRLHWMHFPVQALVMLGVVLGASSQVGVGSGSQTHLASWPALVLLAALVPVVSMLLYIISRRLRPNIRRLAEENMRIYQSRIFLRNSLLSLLGLPLLASYFLTREVLELLACGALLLGMCLATVPTAKEYQRWLLR
;
A
#
# COMPACT_ATOMS: atom_id res chain seq x y z
N MET A 1 15.20 -19.03 18.52
CA MET A 1 15.20 -18.76 17.07
C MET A 1 16.62 -18.89 16.54
N THR A 2 16.84 -19.82 15.62
CA THR A 2 18.16 -20.09 15.01
C THR A 2 18.45 -19.11 13.87
N ASN A 3 19.70 -19.03 13.43
CA ASN A 3 20.09 -18.17 12.31
C ASN A 3 19.39 -18.58 10.99
N ALA A 4 19.22 -19.89 10.77
CA ALA A 4 18.49 -20.42 9.62
C ALA A 4 17.01 -20.01 9.63
N GLU A 5 16.33 -20.14 10.77
CA GLU A 5 14.94 -19.69 10.95
C GLU A 5 14.77 -18.19 10.68
N PHE A 6 15.73 -17.38 11.13
CA PHE A 6 15.73 -15.94 10.89
C PHE A 6 15.78 -15.59 9.40
N HIS A 7 16.72 -16.17 8.66
CA HIS A 7 16.84 -15.91 7.23
C HIS A 7 15.62 -16.40 6.45
N LEU A 8 15.04 -17.54 6.83
CA LEU A 8 13.78 -18.03 6.24
C LEU A 8 12.61 -17.07 6.49
N ALA A 9 12.49 -16.56 7.71
CA ALA A 9 11.43 -15.63 8.05
C ALA A 9 11.60 -14.27 7.35
N ILE A 10 12.81 -13.74 7.22
CA ILE A 10 13.08 -12.54 6.40
C ILE A 10 12.76 -12.80 4.92
N GLY A 11 13.11 -13.98 4.38
CA GLY A 11 12.76 -14.38 3.02
C GLY A 11 11.25 -14.43 2.79
N ARG A 12 10.48 -14.94 3.76
CA ARG A 12 9.01 -14.95 3.73
C ARG A 12 8.44 -13.53 3.73
N ILE A 13 8.93 -12.66 4.62
CA ILE A 13 8.51 -11.25 4.69
C ILE A 13 8.80 -10.54 3.37
N ARG A 14 9.96 -10.79 2.75
CA ARG A 14 10.29 -10.26 1.43
C ARG A 14 9.35 -10.77 0.34
N ARG A 15 9.02 -12.06 0.33
CA ARG A 15 8.05 -12.61 -0.65
C ARG A 15 6.67 -11.98 -0.50
N LEU A 16 6.19 -11.83 0.73
CA LEU A 16 4.93 -11.17 1.02
C LEU A 16 4.95 -9.69 0.62
N HIS A 17 6.06 -8.99 0.84
CA HIS A 17 6.26 -7.62 0.39
C HIS A 17 6.11 -7.50 -1.14
N TRP A 18 6.75 -8.40 -1.91
CA TRP A 18 6.62 -8.45 -3.36
C TRP A 18 5.19 -8.73 -3.84
N MET A 19 4.45 -9.60 -3.14
CA MET A 19 3.05 -9.89 -3.46
C MET A 19 2.09 -8.77 -3.07
N HIS A 20 2.45 -7.95 -2.07
CA HIS A 20 1.58 -6.90 -1.57
C HIS A 20 1.31 -5.81 -2.60
N PHE A 21 2.34 -5.32 -3.31
CA PHE A 21 2.19 -4.27 -4.32
C PHE A 21 1.23 -4.65 -5.47
N PRO A 22 1.36 -5.80 -6.14
CA PRO A 22 0.43 -6.17 -7.20
C PRO A 22 -0.98 -6.45 -6.68
N VAL A 23 -1.12 -7.12 -5.52
CA VAL A 23 -2.44 -7.35 -4.90
C VAL A 23 -3.11 -6.03 -4.57
N GLN A 24 -2.37 -5.08 -3.99
CA GLN A 24 -2.95 -3.79 -3.63
C GLN A 24 -3.23 -2.92 -4.86
N ALA A 25 -2.41 -2.98 -5.90
CA ALA A 25 -2.71 -2.34 -7.17
C ALA A 25 -4.03 -2.86 -7.78
N LEU A 26 -4.26 -4.18 -7.74
CA LEU A 26 -5.51 -4.79 -8.17
C LEU A 26 -6.70 -4.33 -7.31
N VAL A 27 -6.53 -4.25 -5.99
CA VAL A 27 -7.57 -3.73 -5.08
C VAL A 27 -7.88 -2.27 -5.37
N MET A 28 -6.86 -1.41 -5.53
CA MET A 28 -7.04 0.00 -5.87
C MET A 28 -7.74 0.17 -7.22
N LEU A 29 -7.33 -0.59 -8.23
CA LEU A 29 -7.98 -0.61 -9.54
C LEU A 29 -9.44 -1.07 -9.41
N GLY A 30 -9.70 -2.15 -8.67
CA GLY A 30 -11.05 -2.65 -8.40
C GLY A 30 -11.94 -1.63 -7.68
N VAL A 31 -11.39 -0.88 -6.71
CA VAL A 31 -12.12 0.20 -6.02
C VAL A 31 -12.45 1.34 -6.98
N VAL A 32 -11.49 1.77 -7.81
CA VAL A 32 -11.72 2.84 -8.79
C VAL A 32 -12.75 2.41 -9.85
N LEU A 33 -12.67 1.17 -10.35
CA LEU A 33 -13.64 0.63 -11.31
C LEU A 33 -15.02 0.41 -10.68
N GLY A 34 -15.10 -0.11 -9.46
CA GLY A 34 -16.36 -0.34 -8.75
C GLY A 34 -17.09 0.95 -8.36
N ALA A 35 -16.34 1.99 -7.99
CA ALA A 35 -16.89 3.33 -7.79
C ALA A 35 -17.50 3.90 -9.08
N SER A 36 -17.00 3.50 -10.24
CA SER A 36 -17.53 3.95 -11.53
C SER A 36 -18.77 3.16 -12.00
N SER A 37 -18.89 1.88 -11.65
CA SER A 37 -20.01 1.03 -12.09
C SER A 37 -21.29 1.26 -11.28
N GLN A 38 -21.19 1.70 -10.03
CA GLN A 38 -22.37 2.08 -9.21
C GLN A 38 -23.10 3.33 -9.73
N VAL A 39 -22.52 4.04 -10.70
CA VAL A 39 -23.08 5.26 -11.30
C VAL A 39 -23.83 4.96 -12.60
N GLY A 40 -23.84 3.70 -13.07
CA GLY A 40 -24.42 3.28 -14.35
C GLY A 40 -25.80 2.63 -14.27
N VAL A 41 -26.85 3.39 -13.96
CA VAL A 41 -28.23 3.09 -14.43
C VAL A 41 -28.78 4.37 -15.05
N GLY A 42 -28.30 4.71 -16.25
CA GLY A 42 -28.72 5.92 -16.97
C GLY A 42 -27.90 6.11 -18.24
N SER A 43 -28.45 5.66 -19.36
CA SER A 43 -27.87 5.85 -20.69
C SER A 43 -27.82 7.35 -21.03
N GLY A 44 -26.65 7.83 -21.47
CA GLY A 44 -26.51 9.13 -22.15
C GLY A 44 -25.50 10.08 -21.51
N SER A 45 -24.32 10.21 -22.12
CA SER A 45 -23.40 11.38 -22.14
C SER A 45 -23.13 12.23 -20.87
N GLN A 46 -23.48 11.78 -19.66
CA GLN A 46 -23.26 12.52 -18.40
C GLN A 46 -22.31 11.81 -17.42
N THR A 47 -21.52 10.84 -17.89
CA THR A 47 -20.60 10.01 -17.09
C THR A 47 -19.50 10.79 -16.36
N HIS A 48 -19.23 12.05 -16.73
CA HIS A 48 -18.21 12.87 -16.09
C HIS A 48 -18.72 13.62 -14.82
N LEU A 49 -20.03 13.84 -14.70
CA LEU A 49 -20.63 14.65 -13.62
C LEU A 49 -21.19 13.82 -12.47
N ALA A 50 -21.23 12.49 -12.58
CA ALA A 50 -21.81 11.63 -11.55
C ALA A 50 -20.77 10.86 -10.72
N SER A 51 -19.48 10.90 -11.10
CA SER A 51 -18.36 10.26 -10.38
C SER A 51 -17.67 11.17 -9.36
N TRP A 52 -17.93 12.48 -9.37
CA TRP A 52 -17.31 13.44 -8.44
C TRP A 52 -17.56 13.14 -6.95
N PRO A 53 -18.73 12.64 -6.47
CA PRO A 53 -18.91 12.41 -5.04
C PRO A 53 -18.05 11.23 -4.58
N ALA A 54 -17.88 10.22 -5.43
CA ALA A 54 -17.00 9.09 -5.18
C ALA A 54 -15.53 9.52 -5.16
N LEU A 55 -15.11 10.41 -6.06
CA LEU A 55 -13.76 10.97 -6.06
C LEU A 55 -13.48 11.86 -4.84
N VAL A 56 -14.46 12.67 -4.41
CA VAL A 56 -14.37 13.48 -3.20
C VAL A 56 -14.29 12.58 -1.95
N LEU A 57 -15.11 11.54 -1.88
CA LEU A 57 -15.06 10.56 -0.79
C LEU A 57 -13.71 9.84 -0.75
N LEU A 58 -13.19 9.43 -1.91
CA LEU A 58 -11.86 8.82 -2.03
C LEU A 58 -10.77 9.80 -1.57
N ALA A 59 -10.82 11.05 -2.04
CA ALA A 59 -9.88 12.11 -1.67
C ALA A 59 -9.92 12.43 -0.17
N ALA A 60 -11.07 12.29 0.50
CA ALA A 60 -11.21 12.42 1.94
C ALA A 60 -10.76 11.17 2.71
N LEU A 61 -10.99 9.97 2.17
CA LEU A 61 -10.66 8.71 2.82
C LEU A 61 -9.15 8.44 2.83
N VAL A 62 -8.45 8.80 1.75
CA VAL A 62 -6.98 8.64 1.64
C VAL A 62 -6.20 9.28 2.79
N PRO A 63 -6.37 10.58 3.12
CA PRO A 63 -5.65 11.20 4.22
C PRO A 63 -6.06 10.61 5.58
N VAL A 64 -7.33 10.26 5.79
CA VAL A 64 -7.79 9.63 7.04
C VAL A 64 -7.12 8.27 7.25
N VAL A 65 -7.16 7.40 6.23
CA VAL A 65 -6.51 6.08 6.29
C VAL A 65 -5.00 6.23 6.42
N SER A 66 -4.39 7.17 5.71
CA SER A 66 -2.95 7.45 5.83
C SER A 66 -2.57 7.91 7.23
N MET A 67 -3.36 8.80 7.84
CA MET A 67 -3.16 9.28 9.20
C MET A 67 -3.26 8.14 10.21
N LEU A 68 -4.27 7.28 10.10
CA LEU A 68 -4.46 6.13 10.98
C LEU A 68 -3.29 5.13 10.85
N LEU A 69 -2.92 4.77 9.63
CA LEU A 69 -1.78 3.89 9.36
C LEU A 69 -0.48 4.49 9.88
N TYR A 70 -0.28 5.80 9.72
CA TYR A 70 0.88 6.51 10.25
C TYR A 70 0.94 6.42 11.78
N ILE A 71 -0.16 6.71 12.48
CA ILE A 71 -0.25 6.63 13.94
C ILE A 71 0.06 5.21 14.43
N ILE A 72 -0.54 4.19 13.81
CA ILE A 72 -0.30 2.79 14.18
C ILE A 72 1.17 2.44 13.92
N SER A 73 1.72 2.82 12.76
CA SER A 73 3.13 2.56 12.42
C SER A 73 4.11 3.15 13.42
N ARG A 74 3.78 4.32 14.00
CA ARG A 74 4.59 5.01 15.01
C ARG A 74 4.51 4.35 16.39
N ARG A 75 3.43 3.62 16.67
CA ARG A 75 3.24 2.85 17.91
C ARG A 75 3.91 1.47 17.88
N LEU A 76 4.24 0.95 16.69
CA LEU A 76 4.96 -0.31 16.52
C LEU A 76 6.47 -0.12 16.83
N ARG A 77 6.80 -0.14 18.13
CA ARG A 77 8.18 -0.10 18.63
C ARG A 77 8.72 -1.49 18.95
N PRO A 78 10.03 -1.72 18.78
CA PRO A 78 10.65 -2.96 19.21
C PRO A 78 10.61 -3.08 20.74
N ASN A 79 10.51 -4.30 21.25
CA ASN A 79 10.70 -4.56 22.68
C ASN A 79 11.69 -5.71 22.84
N ILE A 80 12.89 -5.39 23.34
CA ILE A 80 13.98 -6.37 23.51
C ILE A 80 13.61 -7.47 24.52
N ARG A 81 12.66 -7.20 25.43
CA ARG A 81 12.16 -8.19 26.40
C ARG A 81 11.19 -9.21 25.79
N ARG A 82 10.69 -8.98 24.57
CA ARG A 82 9.80 -9.92 23.86
C ARG A 82 10.59 -10.98 23.11
N LEU A 83 9.94 -12.14 22.91
CA LEU A 83 10.48 -13.22 22.10
C LEU A 83 10.78 -12.73 20.68
N ALA A 84 11.88 -13.23 20.10
CA ALA A 84 12.34 -12.81 18.77
C ALA A 84 11.28 -13.01 17.68
N GLU A 85 10.49 -14.08 17.77
CA GLU A 85 9.38 -14.36 16.85
C GLU A 85 8.28 -13.30 16.91
N GLU A 86 7.96 -12.82 18.11
CA GLU A 86 6.93 -11.81 18.33
C GLU A 86 7.38 -10.45 17.79
N ASN A 87 8.65 -10.09 18.02
CA ASN A 87 9.25 -8.89 17.41
C ASN A 87 9.27 -8.97 15.87
N MET A 88 9.49 -10.16 15.30
CA MET A 88 9.40 -10.37 13.85
C MET A 88 7.99 -10.16 13.32
N ARG A 89 6.95 -10.63 14.02
CA ARG A 89 5.55 -10.37 13.63
C ARG A 89 5.23 -8.87 13.65
N ILE A 90 5.68 -8.17 14.69
CA ILE A 90 5.52 -6.71 14.80
C ILE A 90 6.22 -5.99 13.65
N TYR A 91 7.44 -6.42 13.31
CA TYR A 91 8.19 -5.89 12.17
C TYR A 91 7.48 -6.15 10.83
N GLN A 92 6.93 -7.35 10.64
CA GLN A 92 6.13 -7.68 9.46
C GLN A 92 4.89 -6.78 9.36
N SER A 93 4.15 -6.58 10.45
CA SER A 93 3.01 -5.66 10.49
C SER A 93 3.44 -4.24 10.12
N ARG A 94 4.57 -3.77 10.65
CA ARG A 94 5.11 -2.44 10.32
C ARG A 94 5.44 -2.30 8.83
N ILE A 95 6.07 -3.32 8.22
CA ILE A 95 6.34 -3.31 6.76
C ILE A 95 5.03 -3.29 5.98
N PHE A 96 4.05 -4.09 6.37
CA PHE A 96 2.75 -4.13 5.72
C PHE A 96 2.07 -2.75 5.75
N LEU A 97 2.00 -2.11 6.93
CA LEU A 97 1.46 -0.76 7.07
C LEU A 97 2.23 0.28 6.24
N ARG A 98 3.56 0.23 6.24
CA ARG A 98 4.40 1.12 5.43
C ARG A 98 4.10 0.93 3.94
N ASN A 99 4.04 -0.32 3.48
CA ASN A 99 3.75 -0.60 2.08
C ASN A 99 2.37 -0.09 1.69
N SER A 100 1.35 -0.30 2.54
CA SER A 100 0.00 0.21 2.30
C SER A 100 -0.05 1.75 2.24
N LEU A 101 0.76 2.44 3.05
CA LEU A 101 0.92 3.89 2.97
C LEU A 101 1.55 4.35 1.66
N LEU A 102 2.58 3.64 1.20
CA LEU A 102 3.32 4.01 0.00
C LEU A 102 2.50 3.78 -1.27
N SER A 103 1.76 2.68 -1.34
CA SER A 103 0.87 2.40 -2.46
C SER A 103 -0.32 3.35 -2.53
N LEU A 104 -0.80 3.92 -1.42
CA LEU A 104 -1.81 4.98 -1.43
C LEU A 104 -1.35 6.21 -2.23
N LEU A 105 -0.04 6.45 -2.40
CA LEU A 105 0.48 7.52 -3.27
C LEU A 105 0.20 7.26 -4.75
N GLY A 106 -0.12 6.03 -5.15
CA GLY A 106 -0.56 5.71 -6.50
C GLY A 106 -2.02 6.07 -6.78
N LEU A 107 -2.87 6.25 -5.75
CA LEU A 107 -4.30 6.55 -5.94
C LEU A 107 -4.55 7.83 -6.74
N PRO A 108 -3.86 8.97 -6.48
CA PRO A 108 -4.06 10.20 -7.26
C PRO A 108 -3.77 10.01 -8.75
N LEU A 109 -2.71 9.27 -9.10
CA LEU A 109 -2.38 8.94 -10.50
C LEU A 109 -3.42 8.02 -11.13
N LEU A 110 -3.90 7.02 -10.38
CA LEU A 110 -4.96 6.12 -10.85
C LEU A 110 -6.29 6.85 -11.05
N ALA A 111 -6.60 7.81 -10.17
CA ALA A 111 -7.77 8.66 -10.27
C ALA A 111 -7.65 9.62 -11.47
N SER A 112 -6.49 10.23 -11.68
CA SER A 112 -6.21 11.06 -12.86
C SER A 112 -6.43 10.26 -14.16
N TYR A 113 -5.88 9.03 -14.23
CA TYR A 113 -6.02 8.18 -15.40
C TYR A 113 -7.49 7.89 -15.71
N PHE A 114 -8.32 7.75 -14.68
CA PHE A 114 -9.76 7.55 -14.88
C PHE A 114 -10.45 8.75 -15.52
N LEU A 115 -9.99 9.98 -15.24
CA LEU A 115 -10.51 11.21 -15.85
C LEU A 115 -9.96 11.41 -17.28
N THR A 116 -8.65 11.23 -17.47
CA THR A 116 -7.96 11.58 -18.72
C THR A 116 -7.92 10.43 -19.73
N ARG A 117 -7.98 9.18 -19.26
CA ARG A 117 -7.70 7.94 -20.00
C ARG A 117 -6.32 7.90 -20.67
N GLU A 118 -5.38 8.71 -20.17
CA GLU A 118 -4.01 8.81 -20.66
C GLU A 118 -3.17 7.60 -20.25
N VAL A 119 -2.77 6.76 -21.21
CA VAL A 119 -1.97 5.54 -20.93
C VAL A 119 -0.64 5.86 -20.20
N LEU A 120 -0.11 7.07 -20.40
CA LEU A 120 1.09 7.55 -19.70
C LEU A 120 0.89 7.65 -18.19
N GLU A 121 -0.29 8.02 -17.70
CA GLU A 121 -0.58 8.14 -16.27
C GLU A 121 -0.64 6.75 -15.60
N LEU A 122 -1.16 5.76 -16.32
CA LEU A 122 -1.15 4.36 -15.88
C LEU A 122 0.28 3.80 -15.83
N LEU A 123 1.09 4.07 -16.85
CA LEU A 123 2.52 3.68 -16.87
C LEU A 123 3.29 4.37 -15.75
N ALA A 124 3.04 5.67 -15.51
CA ALA A 124 3.65 6.42 -14.42
C ALA A 124 3.25 5.86 -13.06
N CYS A 125 1.98 5.49 -12.86
CA CYS A 125 1.52 4.83 -11.64
C CYS A 125 2.22 3.47 -11.44
N GLY A 126 2.32 2.66 -12.49
CA GLY A 126 3.03 1.38 -12.45
C GLY A 126 4.51 1.54 -12.10
N ALA A 127 5.19 2.48 -12.75
CA ALA A 127 6.59 2.81 -12.48
C ALA A 127 6.81 3.32 -11.05
N LEU A 128 5.92 4.18 -10.54
CA LEU A 128 5.96 4.67 -9.15
C LEU A 128 5.85 3.50 -8.17
N LEU A 129 4.85 2.63 -8.33
CA LEU A 129 4.63 1.48 -7.45
C LEU A 129 5.82 0.52 -7.49
N LEU A 130 6.38 0.26 -8.67
CA LEU A 130 7.54 -0.60 -8.85
C LEU A 130 8.80 0.02 -8.21
N GLY A 131 9.03 1.31 -8.42
CA GLY A 131 10.12 2.04 -7.77
C GLY A 131 10.01 2.01 -6.25
N MET A 132 8.80 2.18 -5.70
CA MET A 132 8.57 2.07 -4.26
C MET A 132 8.77 0.65 -3.73
N CYS A 133 8.32 -0.37 -4.46
CA CYS A 133 8.58 -1.77 -4.12
C CYS A 133 10.08 -2.05 -4.02
N LEU A 134 10.86 -1.63 -5.03
CA LEU A 134 12.32 -1.79 -5.04
C LEU A 134 13.02 -1.01 -3.94
N ALA A 135 12.62 0.24 -3.70
CA ALA A 135 13.24 1.10 -2.70
C ALA A 135 12.97 0.64 -1.25
N THR A 136 11.91 -0.16 -1.04
CA THR A 136 11.45 -0.53 0.30
C THR A 136 11.54 -2.03 0.58
N VAL A 137 12.33 -2.76 -0.20
CA VAL A 137 12.57 -4.19 -0.02
C VAL A 137 13.12 -4.45 1.40
N PRO A 138 12.45 -5.31 2.19
CA PRO A 138 12.89 -5.58 3.55
C PRO A 138 14.18 -6.41 3.54
N THR A 139 15.15 -5.95 4.32
CA THR A 139 16.45 -6.63 4.49
C THR A 139 16.73 -6.95 5.96
N ALA A 140 17.59 -7.95 6.21
CA ALA A 140 18.03 -8.29 7.57
C ALA A 140 18.69 -7.10 8.28
N LYS A 141 19.46 -6.29 7.54
CA LYS A 141 20.11 -5.08 8.06
C LYS A 141 19.10 -4.00 8.51
N GLU A 142 17.96 -3.89 7.82
CA GLU A 142 16.89 -2.99 8.24
C GLU A 142 16.18 -3.48 9.50
N TYR A 143 15.96 -4.79 9.62
CA TYR A 143 15.41 -5.39 10.84
C TYR A 143 16.31 -5.13 12.05
N GLN A 144 17.61 -5.39 11.92
CA GLN A 144 18.58 -5.13 12.99
C GLN A 144 18.62 -3.64 13.38
N ARG A 145 18.64 -2.74 12.39
CA ARG A 145 18.56 -1.29 12.65
C ARG A 145 17.27 -0.87 13.34
N TRP A 146 16.15 -1.53 13.04
CA TRP A 146 14.89 -1.28 13.72
C TRP A 146 14.92 -1.78 15.16
N LEU A 147 15.49 -2.95 15.43
CA LEU A 147 15.56 -3.52 16.78
C LEU A 147 16.43 -2.71 17.74
N LEU A 148 17.42 -1.98 17.21
CA LEU A 148 18.36 -1.13 17.95
C LEU A 148 17.90 0.32 18.15
N ARG A 149 16.75 0.73 17.58
CA ARG A 149 16.18 2.08 17.69
C ARG A 149 15.00 2.12 18.65
#